data_AF-A0A3C1KKS8-F1
#
_entry.id   AF-A0A3C1KKS8-F1
#
_cell.length_a   1.000
_cell.length_b   1.000
_cell.length_c   1.000
_cell.angle_alpha   90.00
_cell.angle_beta   90.00
_cell.angle_gamma   90.00
#
_symmetry.space_group_name_H-M   'P 1'
#
loop_
_entity.id
_entity.type
_entity.pdbx_description
1 polymer ?
#
loop_
_entity_poly.entity_id
_entity_poly.type
_entity_poly.pdbx_seq_one_letter_code
_entity_poly.pdbx_strand_id
1 'polypeptide(L)'
;NRVDLVSYHPAYHTLMDSAVRHGLHSSPWTDPRSGAHVARAAHSYLQGQVEAGHGCPITMTFACIPSIRTAPAIAALWEPRITARTYDPRNVPDTEKQGVTIGMGMTEKQGGSDVRSNSTRAHPLGARGTGEAYELVGHKFFLSAPMCDAFLVLAQTEAGPSCFLVPRWRPDGSKNPLQV
;
A
#
# COMPACT_ATOMS: atom_id res chain seq x y z
N ASN A 1 6.18 0.57 26.09
CA ASN A 1 5.83 1.38 24.90
C ASN A 1 5.46 0.48 23.74
N ARG A 2 4.41 0.83 22.99
CA ARG A 2 3.95 0.08 21.82
C ARG A 2 4.84 0.36 20.61
N VAL A 3 5.15 -0.66 19.82
CA VAL A 3 6.17 -0.57 18.74
C VAL A 3 5.58 -0.81 17.34
N ASP A 4 4.48 -1.56 17.20
CA ASP A 4 3.78 -1.76 15.92
C ASP A 4 4.74 -2.17 14.77
N LEU A 5 5.55 -3.19 15.05
CA LEU A 5 6.62 -3.73 14.19
C LEU A 5 6.47 -5.25 14.09
N VAL A 6 6.46 -5.76 12.87
CA VAL A 6 6.57 -7.20 12.58
C VAL A 6 7.99 -7.50 12.10
N SER A 7 8.64 -8.45 12.75
CA SER A 7 9.95 -8.97 12.33
C SER A 7 9.75 -10.15 11.39
N TYR A 8 10.46 -10.15 10.27
CA TYR A 8 10.46 -11.23 9.29
C TYR A 8 11.82 -11.93 9.28
N HIS A 9 11.82 -13.21 8.92
CA HIS A 9 13.07 -13.92 8.65
C HIS A 9 13.83 -13.25 7.48
N PRO A 10 15.17 -13.16 7.49
CA PRO A 10 15.95 -12.52 6.43
C PRO A 10 15.62 -13.00 5.00
N ALA A 11 15.25 -14.27 4.84
CA ALA A 11 14.83 -14.83 3.55
C ALA A 11 13.63 -14.09 2.92
N TYR A 12 12.68 -13.59 3.72
CA TYR A 12 11.58 -12.77 3.21
C TYR A 12 12.10 -11.48 2.55
N HIS A 13 13.08 -10.82 3.17
CA HIS A 13 13.69 -9.61 2.65
C HIS A 13 14.46 -9.89 1.35
N THR A 14 15.14 -11.03 1.24
CA THR A 14 15.80 -11.45 -0.01
C THR A 14 14.79 -11.66 -1.15
N LEU A 15 13.63 -12.26 -0.86
CA LEU A 15 12.56 -12.45 -1.85
C LEU A 15 11.93 -11.13 -2.30
N MET A 16 11.63 -10.24 -1.35
CA MET A 16 11.11 -8.89 -1.61
C MET A 16 12.07 -8.06 -2.46
N ASP A 17 13.34 -8.03 -2.09
CA ASP A 17 14.41 -7.34 -2.81
C ASP A 17 14.55 -7.86 -4.25
N SER A 18 14.50 -9.19 -4.44
CA SER A 18 14.49 -9.78 -5.78
C SER A 18 13.28 -9.34 -6.61
N ALA A 19 12.05 -9.40 -6.07
CA ALA A 19 10.84 -8.99 -6.78
C ALA A 19 10.89 -7.51 -7.19
N VAL A 20 11.30 -6.64 -6.26
CA VAL A 20 11.33 -5.18 -6.44
C VAL A 20 12.41 -4.77 -7.46
N ARG A 21 13.62 -5.32 -7.37
CA ARG A 21 14.69 -5.02 -8.36
C ARG A 21 14.31 -5.44 -9.78
N HIS A 22 13.64 -6.58 -9.93
CA HIS A 22 13.15 -7.04 -11.22
C HIS A 22 11.85 -6.33 -11.67
N GLY A 23 11.32 -5.42 -10.85
CA GLY A 23 10.19 -4.54 -11.19
C GLY A 23 8.85 -5.26 -11.22
N LEU A 24 8.66 -6.35 -10.46
CA LEU A 24 7.39 -7.07 -10.45
C LEU A 24 6.25 -6.24 -9.84
N HIS A 25 6.59 -5.22 -9.05
CA HIS A 25 5.64 -4.26 -8.49
C HIS A 25 5.38 -3.07 -9.42
N SER A 26 6.18 -2.81 -10.46
CA SER A 26 6.09 -1.53 -11.18
C SER A 26 6.38 -1.52 -12.68
N SER A 27 6.92 -2.60 -13.26
CA SER A 27 7.49 -2.57 -14.61
C SER A 27 6.53 -2.09 -15.73
N PRO A 28 5.24 -2.46 -15.76
CA PRO A 28 4.33 -1.95 -16.79
C PRO A 28 4.02 -0.46 -16.66
N TRP A 29 4.25 0.12 -15.47
CA TRP A 29 4.01 1.54 -15.19
C TRP A 29 5.24 2.41 -15.52
N THR A 30 6.45 1.85 -15.38
CA THR A 30 7.71 2.56 -15.62
C THR A 30 8.25 2.42 -17.04
N ASP A 31 7.93 1.31 -17.72
CA ASP A 31 8.33 1.02 -19.10
C ASP A 31 7.09 0.56 -19.89
N PRO A 32 6.15 1.50 -20.18
CA PRO A 32 4.91 1.15 -20.86
C PRO A 32 5.18 0.82 -22.33
N ARG A 33 5.02 -0.47 -22.68
CA ARG A 33 5.13 -0.98 -24.05
C ARG A 33 4.17 -2.12 -24.30
N SER A 34 3.93 -2.45 -25.57
CA SER A 34 3.12 -3.60 -25.94
C SER A 34 3.63 -4.87 -25.25
N GLY A 35 2.74 -5.60 -24.59
CA GLY A 35 3.09 -6.83 -23.86
C GLY A 35 3.73 -6.62 -22.48
N ALA A 36 3.93 -5.40 -21.98
CA ALA A 36 4.57 -5.17 -20.68
C ALA A 36 3.87 -5.90 -19.52
N HIS A 37 2.54 -5.91 -19.50
CA HIS A 37 1.76 -6.67 -18.51
C HIS A 37 1.92 -8.18 -18.66
N VAL A 38 2.04 -8.69 -19.89
CA VAL A 38 2.26 -10.12 -20.17
C VAL A 38 3.65 -10.54 -19.68
N ALA A 39 4.67 -9.74 -19.97
CA ALA A 39 6.03 -9.97 -19.46
C ALA A 39 6.07 -9.98 -17.93
N ARG A 40 5.40 -9.02 -17.27
CA ARG A 40 5.24 -9.02 -15.80
C ARG A 40 4.54 -10.30 -15.33
N ALA A 41 3.45 -10.71 -15.98
CA ALA A 41 2.70 -11.91 -15.59
C ALA A 41 3.57 -13.17 -15.67
N ALA A 42 4.40 -13.32 -16.70
CA ALA A 42 5.36 -14.42 -16.81
C ALA A 42 6.37 -14.42 -15.65
N HIS A 43 6.91 -13.24 -15.28
CA HIS A 43 7.81 -13.13 -14.13
C HIS A 43 7.12 -13.50 -12.81
N SER A 44 5.89 -13.01 -12.58
CA SER A 44 5.11 -13.36 -11.38
C SER A 44 4.76 -14.85 -11.33
N TYR A 45 4.46 -15.48 -12.47
CA TYR A 45 4.19 -16.91 -12.56
C TYR A 45 5.41 -17.75 -12.16
N LEU A 46 6.61 -17.41 -12.65
CA LEU A 46 7.84 -18.08 -12.27
C LEU A 46 8.19 -17.87 -10.80
N GLN A 47 8.03 -16.64 -10.31
CA GLN A 47 8.35 -16.33 -8.91
C GLN A 47 7.40 -17.03 -7.93
N GLY A 48 6.11 -17.11 -8.27
CA GLY A 48 5.10 -17.80 -7.45
C GLY A 48 5.34 -19.30 -7.28
N GLN A 49 6.11 -19.93 -8.18
CA GLN A 49 6.55 -21.33 -8.02
C GLN A 49 7.65 -21.50 -6.97
N VAL A 50 8.42 -20.44 -6.70
CA VAL A 50 9.46 -20.44 -5.67
C VAL A 50 8.84 -20.16 -4.30
N GLU A 51 8.09 -19.07 -4.18
CA GLU A 51 7.43 -18.66 -2.94
C GLU A 51 6.29 -17.69 -3.26
N ALA A 52 5.10 -17.89 -2.68
CA ALA A 52 3.90 -17.13 -3.02
C ALA A 52 3.57 -15.99 -2.03
N GLY A 53 3.96 -16.12 -0.77
CA GLY A 53 3.61 -15.20 0.32
C GLY A 53 4.12 -13.78 0.12
N HIS A 54 5.39 -13.61 -0.28
CA HIS A 54 5.95 -12.29 -0.59
C HIS A 54 5.31 -11.65 -1.85
N GLY A 55 4.64 -12.45 -2.69
CA GLY A 55 3.89 -11.96 -3.84
C GLY A 55 2.71 -11.07 -3.45
N CYS A 56 2.21 -11.17 -2.22
CA CYS A 56 1.10 -10.34 -1.71
C CYS A 56 1.43 -8.84 -1.72
N PRO A 57 2.45 -8.33 -0.99
CA PRO A 57 2.82 -6.90 -1.04
C PRO A 57 3.26 -6.44 -2.44
N ILE A 58 3.89 -7.30 -3.24
CA ILE A 58 4.28 -6.98 -4.63
C ILE A 58 3.06 -6.71 -5.51
N THR A 59 2.02 -7.56 -5.37
CA THR A 59 0.78 -7.42 -6.13
C THR A 59 -0.01 -6.19 -5.68
N MET A 60 -0.12 -5.95 -4.37
CA MET A 60 -0.81 -4.76 -3.86
C MET A 60 -0.12 -3.47 -4.31
N THR A 61 1.22 -3.42 -4.25
CA THR A 61 2.02 -2.26 -4.70
C THR A 61 1.87 -2.02 -6.20
N PHE A 62 1.80 -3.09 -7.02
CA PHE A 62 1.51 -2.96 -8.45
C PHE A 62 0.11 -2.42 -8.72
N ALA A 63 -0.90 -2.96 -8.02
CA ALA A 63 -2.30 -2.68 -8.27
C ALA A 63 -2.76 -1.31 -7.73
N CYS A 64 -1.99 -0.67 -6.82
CA CYS A 64 -2.38 0.61 -6.25
C CYS A 64 -2.25 1.78 -7.24
N ILE A 65 -1.41 1.66 -8.27
CA ILE A 65 -1.06 2.77 -9.18
C ILE A 65 -2.28 3.40 -9.87
N PRO A 66 -3.20 2.63 -10.50
CA PRO A 66 -4.42 3.21 -11.08
C PRO A 66 -5.27 3.99 -10.07
N SER A 67 -5.40 3.49 -8.82
CA SER A 67 -6.17 4.17 -7.77
C SER A 67 -5.50 5.46 -7.29
N ILE A 68 -4.18 5.46 -7.13
CA ILE A 68 -3.45 6.67 -6.71
C ILE A 68 -3.53 7.77 -7.79
N ARG A 69 -3.49 7.39 -9.06
CA ARG A 69 -3.62 8.33 -10.20
C ARG A 69 -4.97 9.05 -10.28
N THR A 70 -6.01 8.58 -9.57
CA THR A 70 -7.28 9.32 -9.47
C THR A 70 -7.18 10.58 -8.59
N ALA A 71 -6.07 10.74 -7.86
CA ALA A 71 -5.74 11.92 -7.07
C ALA A 71 -4.36 12.48 -7.50
N PRO A 72 -4.30 13.33 -8.56
CA PRO A 72 -3.03 13.72 -9.18
C PRO A 72 -2.00 14.33 -8.23
N ALA A 73 -2.44 15.14 -7.25
CA ALA A 73 -1.55 15.72 -6.24
C ALA A 73 -0.91 14.65 -5.35
N ILE A 74 -1.64 13.59 -5.00
CA ILE A 74 -1.11 12.46 -4.24
C ILE A 74 -0.20 11.61 -5.13
N ALA A 75 -0.60 11.35 -6.37
CA ALA A 75 0.22 10.61 -7.33
C ALA A 75 1.60 11.24 -7.54
N ALA A 76 1.67 12.56 -7.70
CA ALA A 76 2.92 13.29 -7.86
C ALA A 76 3.91 13.07 -6.69
N LEU A 77 3.40 12.88 -5.46
CA LEU A 77 4.21 12.68 -4.26
C LEU A 77 4.60 11.21 -4.02
N TRP A 78 3.76 10.27 -4.44
CA TRP A 78 3.87 8.86 -4.06
C TRP A 78 4.32 7.96 -5.20
N GLU A 79 3.83 8.17 -6.41
CA GLU A 79 4.11 7.29 -7.56
C GLU A 79 5.62 7.11 -7.85
N PRO A 80 6.48 8.15 -7.78
CA PRO A 80 7.91 7.97 -7.98
C PRO A 80 8.55 6.99 -7.00
N ARG A 81 8.14 7.01 -5.72
CA ARG A 81 8.68 6.11 -4.68
C ARG A 81 8.05 4.72 -4.73
N ILE A 82 6.77 4.62 -5.10
CA ILE A 82 6.08 3.33 -5.29
C ILE A 82 6.70 2.56 -6.45
N THR A 83 7.08 3.25 -7.53
CA THR A 83 7.60 2.61 -8.74
C THR A 83 9.11 2.37 -8.70
N ALA A 84 9.82 2.95 -7.74
CA ALA A 84 11.25 2.76 -7.52
C ALA A 84 11.61 1.27 -7.33
N ARG A 85 12.74 0.85 -7.91
CA ARG A 85 13.23 -0.54 -7.89
C ARG A 85 14.18 -0.83 -6.72
N THR A 86 13.98 -0.14 -5.60
CA THR A 86 14.78 -0.31 -4.38
C THR A 86 13.88 -0.81 -3.26
N TYR A 87 14.16 -2.02 -2.76
CA TYR A 87 13.49 -2.53 -1.57
C TYR A 87 14.15 -1.96 -0.31
N ASP A 88 13.33 -1.42 0.59
CA ASP A 88 13.81 -0.84 1.84
C ASP A 88 12.95 -1.37 3.00
N PRO A 89 13.48 -2.25 3.86
CA PRO A 89 12.72 -2.84 4.97
C PRO A 89 12.72 -1.98 6.24
N ARG A 90 13.39 -0.83 6.25
CA ARG A 90 13.53 0.00 7.46
C ARG A 90 12.16 0.51 7.92
N ASN A 91 11.94 0.47 9.23
CA ASN A 91 10.73 0.99 9.87
C ASN A 91 10.88 2.48 10.21
N VAL A 92 10.86 3.32 9.17
CA VAL A 92 11.07 4.78 9.23
C VAL A 92 10.01 5.48 8.36
N PRO A 93 9.83 6.81 8.48
CA PRO A 93 8.98 7.60 7.57
C PRO A 93 9.25 7.32 6.09
N ASP A 94 8.20 7.38 5.27
CA ASP A 94 8.30 7.12 3.82
C ASP A 94 9.26 8.09 3.11
N THR A 95 9.45 9.29 3.65
CA THR A 95 10.35 10.33 3.13
C THR A 95 11.83 9.98 3.32
N GLU A 96 12.16 9.03 4.19
CA GLU A 96 13.53 8.56 4.43
C GLU A 96 13.88 7.31 3.60
N LYS A 97 12.94 6.83 2.78
CA LYS A 97 13.07 5.60 1.99
C LYS A 97 13.26 5.89 0.50
N GLN A 98 14.06 5.04 -0.14
CA GLN A 98 14.31 5.10 -1.58
C GLN A 98 13.23 4.41 -2.42
N GLY A 99 12.41 3.57 -1.80
CA GLY A 99 11.26 2.91 -2.39
C GLY A 99 10.27 2.50 -1.32
N VAL A 100 8.99 2.43 -1.70
CA VAL A 100 7.90 2.10 -0.77
C VAL A 100 7.01 0.99 -1.29
N THR A 101 6.39 0.24 -0.38
CA THR A 101 5.34 -0.74 -0.71
C THR A 101 3.99 -0.28 -0.19
N ILE A 102 2.93 -0.60 -0.93
CA ILE A 102 1.55 -0.21 -0.61
C ILE A 102 0.73 -1.45 -0.30
N GLY A 103 0.11 -1.47 0.87
CA GLY A 103 -0.86 -2.48 1.28
C GLY A 103 -2.29 -2.04 1.01
N MET A 104 -3.25 -2.87 1.39
CA MET A 104 -4.66 -2.53 1.25
C MET A 104 -5.47 -2.98 2.48
N GLY A 105 -6.35 -2.11 2.95
CA GLY A 105 -7.23 -2.32 4.10
C GLY A 105 -8.69 -2.14 3.72
N MET A 106 -9.34 -3.22 3.29
CA MET A 106 -10.74 -3.19 2.83
C MET A 106 -11.65 -3.88 3.84
N THR A 107 -11.36 -5.16 4.09
CA THR A 107 -12.20 -6.09 4.84
C THR A 107 -12.35 -5.70 6.30
N GLU A 108 -13.59 -5.74 6.78
CA GLU A 108 -13.93 -5.58 8.19
C GLU A 108 -14.60 -6.85 8.72
N LYS A 109 -14.74 -6.95 10.05
CA LYS A 109 -15.30 -8.14 10.75
C LYS A 109 -16.66 -8.56 10.19
N GLN A 110 -17.49 -7.58 9.83
CA GLN A 110 -18.84 -7.78 9.32
C GLN A 110 -18.90 -8.15 7.83
N GLY A 111 -17.80 -8.01 7.07
CA GLY A 111 -17.81 -8.32 5.65
C GLY A 111 -16.53 -7.94 4.90
N GLY A 112 -16.13 -8.82 3.97
CA GLY A 112 -15.09 -8.55 2.97
C GLY A 112 -15.64 -8.30 1.57
N SER A 113 -16.69 -9.02 1.18
CA SER A 113 -17.34 -8.88 -0.13
C SER A 113 -18.21 -7.62 -0.20
N ASP A 114 -19.05 -7.39 0.82
CA ASP A 114 -19.86 -6.17 0.92
C ASP A 114 -19.11 -5.06 1.66
N VAL A 115 -18.21 -4.39 0.94
CA VAL A 115 -17.43 -3.27 1.49
C VAL A 115 -18.27 -2.03 1.80
N ARG A 116 -19.53 -1.95 1.33
CA ARG A 116 -20.43 -0.84 1.68
C ARG A 116 -20.93 -0.96 3.12
N SER A 117 -20.90 -2.16 3.69
CA SER A 117 -21.16 -2.41 5.11
C SER A 117 -20.02 -1.98 6.04
N ASN A 118 -18.90 -1.45 5.51
CA ASN A 118 -17.78 -0.96 6.33
C ASN A 118 -18.23 0.11 7.33
N SER A 119 -17.69 0.02 8.55
CA SER A 119 -18.01 0.83 9.70
C SER A 119 -16.92 1.84 10.05
N THR A 120 -15.70 1.67 9.51
CA THR A 120 -14.63 2.66 9.61
C THR A 120 -15.11 4.01 9.07
N ARG A 121 -14.96 5.08 9.84
CA ARG A 121 -15.36 6.44 9.44
C ARG A 121 -14.15 7.31 9.18
N ALA A 122 -14.29 8.23 8.22
CA ALA A 122 -13.32 9.26 7.92
C ALA A 122 -13.88 10.63 8.27
N HIS A 123 -13.19 11.35 9.15
CA HIS A 123 -13.54 12.68 9.63
C HIS A 123 -12.58 13.71 9.02
N PRO A 124 -13.07 14.74 8.30
CA PRO A 124 -12.18 15.73 7.69
C PRO A 124 -11.44 16.52 8.77
N LEU A 125 -10.14 16.74 8.58
CA LEU A 125 -9.32 17.59 9.46
C LEU A 125 -9.38 19.08 9.04
N GLY A 126 -9.96 19.37 7.88
CA GLY A 126 -10.08 20.71 7.33
C GLY A 126 -11.08 20.73 6.17
N ALA A 127 -10.61 21.09 4.98
CA ALA A 127 -11.42 21.03 3.78
C ALA A 127 -11.80 19.58 3.43
N ARG A 128 -12.84 19.42 2.61
CA ARG A 128 -13.33 18.13 2.13
C ARG A 128 -13.01 17.98 0.65
N GLY A 129 -12.72 16.77 0.23
CA GLY A 129 -12.51 16.44 -1.18
C GLY A 129 -11.26 15.60 -1.44
N THR A 130 -11.05 15.28 -2.71
CA THR A 130 -9.90 14.50 -3.16
C THR A 130 -8.60 15.24 -2.83
N GLY A 131 -7.70 14.60 -2.10
CA GLY A 131 -6.41 15.17 -1.70
C GLY A 131 -6.41 15.84 -0.32
N GLU A 132 -7.57 16.02 0.30
CA GLU A 132 -7.67 16.57 1.65
C GLU A 132 -7.41 15.52 2.73
N ALA A 133 -6.99 15.97 3.91
CA ALA A 133 -6.63 15.10 5.03
C ALA A 133 -7.85 14.72 5.91
N TYR A 134 -7.91 13.44 6.28
CA TYR A 134 -8.96 12.89 7.14
C TYR A 134 -8.35 12.05 8.27
N GLU A 135 -9.01 12.07 9.42
CA GLU A 135 -8.79 11.11 10.50
C GLU A 135 -9.71 9.90 10.30
N LEU A 136 -9.13 8.69 10.32
CA LEU A 136 -9.89 7.45 10.20
C LEU A 136 -10.03 6.77 11.56
N VAL A 137 -11.26 6.41 11.93
CA VAL A 137 -11.56 5.68 13.16
C VAL A 137 -12.34 4.41 12.81
N GLY A 138 -11.78 3.25 13.16
CA GLY A 138 -12.36 1.94 12.87
C GLY A 138 -11.35 0.81 12.97
N HIS A 139 -11.59 -0.28 12.23
CA HIS A 139 -10.69 -1.43 12.16
C HIS A 139 -10.67 -2.01 10.75
N LYS A 140 -9.60 -2.76 10.44
CA LYS A 140 -9.57 -3.70 9.32
C LYS A 140 -9.25 -5.08 9.86
N PHE A 141 -10.03 -6.06 9.43
CA PHE A 141 -9.97 -7.42 9.98
C PHE A 141 -8.88 -8.26 9.33
N PHE A 142 -8.63 -8.04 8.04
CA PHE A 142 -7.49 -8.59 7.32
C PHE A 142 -6.68 -7.44 6.72
N LEU A 143 -5.42 -7.32 7.16
CA LEU A 143 -4.45 -6.35 6.68
C LEU A 143 -3.12 -7.08 6.42
N SER A 144 -2.97 -7.63 5.22
CA SER A 144 -1.74 -8.32 4.82
C SER A 144 -0.57 -7.35 4.73
N ALA A 145 0.65 -7.88 4.94
CA ALA A 145 1.90 -7.11 4.89
C ALA A 145 1.83 -5.80 5.71
N PRO A 146 1.63 -5.87 7.04
CA PRO A 146 1.45 -4.69 7.90
C PRO A 146 2.66 -3.76 7.95
N MET A 147 3.80 -4.19 7.39
CA MET A 147 5.01 -3.38 7.24
C MET A 147 5.07 -2.56 5.94
N CYS A 148 4.06 -2.64 5.06
CA CYS A 148 3.94 -1.70 3.94
C CYS A 148 3.88 -0.25 4.44
N ASP A 149 4.44 0.67 3.67
CA ASP A 149 4.65 2.06 4.10
C ASP A 149 3.35 2.87 4.20
N ALA A 150 2.38 2.51 3.36
CA ALA A 150 1.03 3.04 3.39
C ALA A 150 0.01 2.00 2.93
N PHE A 151 -1.27 2.26 3.20
CA PHE A 151 -2.37 1.39 2.82
C PHE A 151 -3.44 2.17 2.07
N LEU A 152 -4.00 1.58 1.01
CA LEU A 152 -5.28 2.04 0.48
C LEU A 152 -6.39 1.50 1.38
N VAL A 153 -7.10 2.38 2.08
CA VAL A 153 -8.11 2.04 3.09
C VAL A 153 -9.48 2.56 2.68
N LEU A 154 -10.50 1.69 2.73
CA LEU A 154 -11.89 2.10 2.53
C LEU A 154 -12.50 2.57 3.85
N ALA A 155 -13.10 3.75 3.86
CA ALA A 155 -13.82 4.30 5.01
C ALA A 155 -15.05 5.11 4.56
N GLN A 156 -16.02 5.23 5.46
CA GLN A 156 -17.27 5.96 5.23
C GLN A 156 -17.05 7.45 5.44
N THR A 157 -17.52 8.25 4.49
CA THR A 157 -17.73 9.69 4.64
C THR A 157 -19.22 10.01 4.61
N GLU A 158 -19.59 11.28 4.80
CA GLU A 158 -20.97 11.75 4.57
C GLU A 158 -21.44 11.54 3.12
N ALA A 159 -20.52 11.53 2.15
CA ALA A 159 -20.82 11.27 0.74
C ALA A 159 -20.86 9.77 0.39
N GLY A 160 -20.58 8.90 1.35
CA GLY A 160 -20.51 7.45 1.19
C GLY A 160 -19.09 6.87 1.23
N PRO A 161 -18.93 5.59 0.84
CA PRO A 161 -17.64 4.89 0.87
C PRO A 161 -16.60 5.62 0.02
N SER A 162 -15.43 5.87 0.60
CA SER A 162 -14.31 6.59 -0.03
C SER A 162 -13.00 5.83 0.21
N CYS A 163 -12.00 6.09 -0.63
CA CYS A 163 -10.68 5.48 -0.56
C CYS A 163 -9.65 6.49 -0.06
N PHE A 164 -8.82 6.07 0.89
CA PHE A 164 -7.80 6.90 1.52
C PHE A 164 -6.43 6.23 1.41
N LEU A 165 -5.39 7.01 1.12
CA LEU A 165 -4.02 6.58 1.32
C LEU A 165 -3.63 6.87 2.78
N VAL A 166 -3.32 5.83 3.54
CA VAL A 166 -3.02 5.91 4.98
C VAL A 166 -1.57 5.49 5.23
N PRO A 167 -0.63 6.43 5.38
CA PRO A 167 0.76 6.14 5.71
C PRO A 167 0.92 5.63 7.16
N ARG A 168 1.96 4.84 7.43
CA ARG A 168 2.31 4.39 8.80
C ARG A 168 2.92 5.50 9.67
N TRP A 169 3.39 6.58 9.05
CA TRP A 169 3.99 7.73 9.70
C TRP A 169 3.25 9.01 9.31
N ARG A 170 3.16 9.96 10.23
CA ARG A 170 2.62 11.29 9.96
C ARG A 170 3.69 12.18 9.32
N PRO A 171 3.30 13.27 8.65
CA PRO A 171 4.25 14.22 8.06
C PRO A 171 5.24 14.84 9.06
N ASP A 172 4.88 14.89 10.36
CA ASP A 172 5.74 15.38 11.44
C ASP A 172 6.76 14.32 11.94
N GLY A 173 6.79 13.14 11.32
CA GLY A 173 7.68 12.03 11.70
C GLY A 173 7.18 11.20 12.89
N SER A 174 6.03 11.54 13.49
CA SER A 174 5.44 10.68 14.51
C SER A 174 4.80 9.44 13.88
N LYS A 175 4.68 8.35 14.64
CA LYS A 175 3.88 7.20 14.18
C LYS A 175 2.42 7.62 14.01
N ASN A 176 1.82 7.20 12.91
CA ASN A 176 0.37 7.29 12.74
C ASN A 176 -0.26 6.23 13.66
N PRO A 177 -1.43 6.47 14.31
CA PRO A 177 -2.04 5.49 15.23
C PRO A 177 -2.68 4.30 14.50
N LEU A 178 -1.98 3.74 13.51
CA LEU A 178 -2.31 2.47 12.87
C LEU A 178 -1.87 1.34 13.81
N GLN A 179 -2.86 0.72 14.42
CA GLN A 179 -2.65 -0.29 15.44
C GLN A 179 -2.59 -1.69 14.81
N VAL A 180 -1.38 -2.24 14.68
CA VAL A 180 -1.11 -3.61 14.23
C VAL A 180 -1.15 -4.58 15.40
#